data_AF-A0A0B1SE56-F1
#
_entry.id   AF-A0A0B1SE56-F1
#
_cell.length_a   1.000
_cell.length_b   1.000
_cell.length_c   1.000
_cell.angle_alpha   90.00
_cell.angle_beta   90.00
_cell.angle_gamma   90.00
#
_symmetry.space_group_name_H-M   'P 1'
#
loop_
_entity.id
_entity.type
_entity.pdbx_description
1 polymer ?
#
loop_
_entity_poly.entity_id
_entity_poly.type
_entity_poly.pdbx_seq_one_letter_code
_entity_poly.pdbx_strand_id
1 'polypeptide(L)'
;MLRRNFLLPAKRISVKQLYYLVLFTGRELWRVVAESLNIARLGRKRFIADDDDRTPHVDLLYGANGWVEHVDDHGIKFVYDASKRVFNNKKLPEMQRISEWDCHGETVIDMYAGLGYYSLRFLVCCGAKQVVAIDWSDDMCEALRRTAEANNVLDRLIIIEGDSRRVTPCFVADRVFLGLVPSCRAHWLTACKALKPEGGMLHIHEVLDVSSRHIPRKPKPEKALPKLQSVEEENSSKENKPAL
;
A
#
# COMPACT_ATOMS: atom_id res chain seq x y z
N MET A 1 -26.06 -1.09 -15.44
CA MET A 1 -25.76 -2.51 -15.14
C MET A 1 -24.25 -2.66 -15.05
N LEU A 2 -23.66 -2.69 -13.84
CA LEU A 2 -22.19 -2.77 -13.69
C LEU A 2 -21.70 -4.17 -14.08
N ARG A 3 -20.95 -4.29 -15.19
CA ARG A 3 -20.29 -5.53 -15.58
C ARG A 3 -18.95 -5.66 -14.84
N ARG A 4 -18.66 -6.86 -14.32
CA ARG A 4 -17.43 -7.16 -13.56
C ARG A 4 -16.25 -7.42 -14.51
N ASN A 5 -15.01 -7.18 -14.05
CA ASN A 5 -13.78 -7.55 -14.76
C ASN A 5 -13.23 -8.86 -14.16
N PHE A 6 -12.67 -9.76 -14.99
CA PHE A 6 -12.17 -11.06 -14.51
C PHE A 6 -10.75 -11.36 -15.03
N LEU A 7 -9.88 -11.80 -14.12
CA LEU A 7 -8.51 -12.24 -14.39
C LEU A 7 -8.40 -13.73 -14.12
N LEU A 8 -8.04 -14.52 -15.14
CA LEU A 8 -7.84 -15.96 -14.97
C LEU A 8 -6.50 -16.24 -14.24
N PRO A 9 -6.50 -16.96 -13.09
CA PRO A 9 -5.27 -17.37 -12.43
C PRO A 9 -4.57 -18.48 -13.23
N ALA A 10 -3.26 -18.36 -13.41
CA ALA A 10 -2.43 -19.31 -14.17
C ALA A 10 -2.34 -20.75 -13.59
N LYS A 11 -3.03 -21.06 -12.48
CA LYS A 11 -2.77 -22.28 -11.68
C LYS A 11 -3.86 -23.36 -11.68
N ARG A 12 -4.89 -23.33 -12.54
CA ARG A 12 -5.94 -24.39 -12.53
C ARG A 12 -6.32 -25.04 -13.86
N ILE A 13 -5.58 -24.77 -14.93
CA ILE A 13 -5.71 -25.51 -16.20
C ILE A 13 -4.29 -25.82 -16.66
N SER A 14 -4.00 -27.06 -17.07
CA SER A 14 -2.65 -27.39 -17.56
C SER A 14 -2.32 -26.49 -18.75
N VAL A 15 -1.11 -25.93 -18.78
CA VAL A 15 -0.64 -25.02 -19.84
C VAL A 15 -0.85 -25.65 -21.23
N LYS A 16 -0.71 -26.97 -21.36
CA LYS A 16 -0.99 -27.72 -22.59
C LYS A 16 -2.47 -27.72 -23.00
N GLN A 17 -3.42 -27.96 -22.10
CA GLN A 17 -4.85 -27.97 -22.45
C GLN A 17 -5.36 -26.59 -22.85
N LEU A 18 -4.90 -25.52 -22.20
CA LEU A 18 -5.24 -24.15 -22.60
C LEU A 18 -4.58 -23.78 -23.94
N TYR A 19 -3.34 -24.23 -24.17
CA TYR A 19 -2.61 -23.98 -25.42
C TYR A 19 -3.32 -24.61 -26.63
N TYR A 20 -3.82 -25.85 -26.51
CA TYR A 20 -4.60 -26.49 -27.58
C TYR A 20 -5.96 -25.84 -27.81
N LEU A 21 -6.68 -25.44 -26.75
CA LEU A 21 -7.96 -24.75 -26.89
C LEU A 21 -7.78 -23.39 -27.59
N VAL A 22 -6.78 -22.62 -27.19
CA VAL A 22 -6.49 -21.27 -27.72
C VAL A 22 -5.95 -21.30 -29.15
N LEU A 23 -5.14 -22.29 -29.51
CA LEU A 23 -4.65 -22.45 -30.89
C LEU A 23 -5.73 -22.92 -31.86
N PHE A 24 -6.74 -23.69 -31.41
CA PHE A 24 -7.77 -24.25 -32.30
C PHE A 24 -9.09 -23.44 -32.37
N THR A 25 -9.43 -22.61 -31.37
CA THR A 25 -10.75 -21.92 -31.32
C THR A 25 -10.72 -20.40 -31.48
N GLY A 26 -9.53 -19.78 -31.55
CA GLY A 26 -9.40 -18.36 -31.90
C GLY A 26 -10.08 -17.38 -30.94
N ARG A 27 -10.31 -16.13 -31.40
CA ARG A 27 -10.94 -15.04 -30.61
C ARG A 27 -12.39 -15.35 -30.18
N GLU A 28 -13.05 -16.27 -30.87
CA GLU A 28 -14.46 -16.62 -30.60
C GLU A 28 -14.66 -17.32 -29.26
N LEU A 29 -13.72 -18.17 -28.83
CA LEU A 29 -13.78 -18.77 -27.50
C LEU A 29 -13.84 -17.71 -26.40
N TRP A 30 -12.98 -16.70 -26.47
CA TRP A 30 -12.90 -15.66 -25.44
C TRP A 30 -14.11 -14.74 -25.43
N ARG A 31 -14.72 -14.51 -26.59
CA ARG A 31 -16.01 -13.84 -26.70
C ARG A 31 -17.11 -14.63 -25.99
N VAL A 32 -17.25 -15.92 -26.28
CA VAL A 32 -18.26 -16.79 -25.63
C VAL A 32 -18.06 -16.85 -24.12
N VAL A 33 -16.81 -16.99 -23.64
CA VAL A 33 -16.49 -16.96 -22.21
C VAL A 33 -16.88 -15.61 -21.59
N ALA A 34 -16.56 -14.51 -22.25
CA ALA A 34 -16.87 -13.18 -21.73
C ALA A 34 -18.38 -12.89 -21.68
N GLU A 35 -19.12 -13.28 -22.72
CA GLU A 35 -20.57 -13.18 -22.79
C GLU A 35 -21.23 -14.04 -21.70
N SER A 36 -20.76 -15.27 -21.53
CA SER A 36 -21.29 -16.24 -20.56
C SER A 36 -21.04 -15.81 -19.10
N LEU A 37 -19.89 -15.18 -18.82
CA LEU A 37 -19.57 -14.63 -17.51
C LEU A 37 -20.10 -13.19 -17.32
N ASN A 38 -20.74 -12.61 -18.33
CA ASN A 38 -21.20 -11.22 -18.37
C ASN A 38 -20.11 -10.21 -17.96
N ILE A 39 -18.90 -10.40 -18.48
CA ILE A 39 -17.74 -9.54 -18.21
C ILE A 39 -17.45 -8.64 -19.41
N ALA A 40 -16.97 -7.43 -19.13
CA ALA A 40 -16.62 -6.48 -20.19
C ALA A 40 -15.22 -6.76 -20.78
N ARG A 41 -14.34 -7.39 -19.99
CA ARG A 41 -12.94 -7.63 -20.32
C ARG A 41 -12.47 -8.95 -19.76
N LEU A 42 -11.67 -9.67 -20.53
CA LEU A 42 -10.99 -10.89 -20.11
C LEU A 42 -9.49 -10.72 -20.34
N GLY A 43 -8.71 -10.92 -19.29
CA GLY A 43 -7.26 -10.84 -19.33
C GLY A 43 -6.59 -12.11 -18.85
N ARG A 44 -5.48 -12.49 -19.48
CA ARG A 44 -4.59 -13.56 -19.00
C ARG A 44 -3.42 -12.93 -18.25
N LYS A 45 -3.30 -13.21 -16.95
CA LYS A 45 -2.16 -12.76 -16.16
C LYS A 45 -0.86 -13.41 -16.66
N ARG A 46 0.17 -12.62 -16.95
CA ARG A 46 1.52 -13.13 -17.26
C ARG A 46 2.38 -13.26 -16.01
N PHE A 47 3.48 -14.00 -16.13
CA PHE A 47 4.50 -14.07 -15.09
C PHE A 47 5.15 -12.68 -14.96
N ILE A 48 5.27 -12.20 -13.73
CA ILE A 48 5.91 -10.92 -13.42
C ILE A 48 7.41 -11.23 -13.26
N ALA A 49 8.25 -10.72 -14.17
CA ALA A 49 9.70 -10.80 -13.99
C ALA A 49 10.13 -9.96 -12.76
N ASP A 50 11.23 -10.35 -12.11
CA ASP A 50 11.79 -9.65 -10.95
C ASP A 50 12.81 -8.58 -11.41
N ASP A 51 12.45 -7.80 -12.43
CA ASP A 51 13.21 -6.67 -12.94
C ASP A 51 12.59 -5.33 -12.48
N ASP A 52 13.36 -4.24 -12.55
CA ASP A 52 12.94 -2.92 -12.09
C ASP A 52 11.72 -2.38 -12.87
N ASP A 53 11.51 -2.83 -14.11
CA ASP A 53 10.45 -2.36 -15.02
C ASP A 53 9.19 -3.24 -15.10
N ARG A 54 9.19 -4.44 -14.49
CA ARG A 54 8.02 -5.33 -14.27
C ARG A 54 6.90 -5.31 -15.32
N THR A 55 7.19 -5.36 -16.62
CA THR A 55 6.14 -5.36 -17.66
C THR A 55 6.20 -6.68 -18.44
N PRO A 56 5.11 -7.45 -18.66
CA PRO A 56 3.69 -7.07 -18.72
C PRO A 56 2.80 -7.85 -17.75
N HIS A 57 1.69 -7.27 -17.27
CA HIS A 57 0.87 -7.94 -16.26
C HIS A 57 -0.31 -8.74 -16.80
N VAL A 58 -0.88 -8.35 -17.95
CA VAL A 58 -2.07 -9.00 -18.51
C VAL A 58 -2.07 -8.95 -20.04
N ASP A 59 -2.24 -10.09 -20.71
CA ASP A 59 -2.65 -10.12 -22.12
C ASP A 59 -4.16 -9.93 -22.20
N LEU A 60 -4.63 -8.89 -22.89
CA LEU A 60 -6.06 -8.70 -23.13
C LEU A 60 -6.55 -9.73 -24.16
N LEU A 61 -7.38 -10.67 -23.71
CA LEU A 61 -7.99 -11.72 -24.54
C LEU A 61 -9.34 -11.30 -25.12
N TYR A 62 -10.04 -10.41 -24.42
CA TYR A 62 -11.34 -9.85 -24.82
C TYR A 62 -11.53 -8.46 -24.21
N GLY A 63 -12.12 -7.52 -24.96
CA GLY A 63 -12.37 -6.14 -24.55
C GLY A 63 -11.67 -5.11 -25.43
N ALA A 64 -12.13 -3.86 -25.41
CA ALA A 64 -11.63 -2.79 -26.28
C ALA A 64 -10.27 -2.21 -25.85
N ASN A 65 -9.99 -2.20 -24.54
CA ASN A 65 -8.75 -1.67 -23.95
C ASN A 65 -8.50 -2.27 -22.56
N GLY A 66 -7.29 -2.10 -22.03
CA GLY A 66 -6.89 -2.62 -20.72
C GLY A 66 -7.34 -1.78 -19.52
N TRP A 67 -8.00 -0.63 -19.74
CA TRP A 67 -8.45 0.25 -18.65
C TRP A 67 -9.50 -0.43 -17.78
N VAL A 68 -9.21 -0.51 -16.49
CA VAL A 68 -10.08 -1.07 -15.46
C VAL A 68 -10.22 -0.09 -14.30
N GLU A 69 -11.28 -0.30 -13.51
CA GLU A 69 -11.51 0.38 -12.25
C GLU A 69 -11.44 -0.64 -11.12
N HIS A 70 -10.66 -0.35 -10.08
CA HIS A 70 -10.65 -1.06 -8.81
C HIS A 70 -11.25 -0.15 -7.74
N VAL A 71 -12.30 -0.60 -7.06
CA VAL A 71 -12.92 0.15 -5.95
C VAL A 71 -12.50 -0.52 -4.66
N ASP A 72 -11.92 0.26 -3.75
CA ASP A 72 -11.52 -0.23 -2.44
C ASP A 72 -12.66 -0.18 -1.41
N ASP A 73 -12.33 -0.54 -0.17
CA ASP A 73 -13.25 -0.58 0.97
C ASP A 73 -13.77 0.80 1.41
N HIS A 74 -13.10 1.89 1.00
CA HIS A 74 -13.51 3.27 1.25
C HIS A 74 -14.25 3.89 0.06
N GLY A 75 -14.53 3.10 -0.98
CA GLY A 75 -15.19 3.56 -2.19
C GLY A 75 -14.28 4.35 -3.15
N ILE A 76 -12.97 4.38 -2.90
CA ILE A 76 -12.02 5.07 -3.77
C ILE A 76 -11.81 4.24 -5.03
N LYS A 77 -11.98 4.89 -6.18
CA LYS A 77 -11.84 4.28 -7.51
C LYS A 77 -10.44 4.47 -8.05
N PHE A 78 -9.67 3.41 -8.20
CA PHE A 78 -8.37 3.41 -8.85
C PHE A 78 -8.52 2.99 -10.30
N VAL A 79 -8.20 3.88 -11.23
CA VAL A 79 -8.33 3.68 -12.67
C VAL A 79 -6.95 3.49 -13.28
N TYR A 80 -6.72 2.36 -13.93
CA TYR A 80 -5.42 2.02 -14.51
C TYR A 80 -5.54 1.08 -15.70
N ASP A 81 -4.52 1.06 -16.56
CA ASP A 81 -4.41 0.11 -17.64
C ASP A 81 -3.84 -1.22 -17.11
N ALA A 82 -4.68 -2.24 -17.01
CA ALA A 82 -4.32 -3.57 -16.52
C ALA A 82 -3.30 -4.31 -17.40
N SER A 83 -3.11 -3.88 -18.66
CA SER A 83 -2.05 -4.43 -19.50
C SER A 83 -0.66 -3.96 -19.06
N LYS A 84 -0.58 -2.77 -18.45
CA LYS A 84 0.64 -2.12 -18.00
C LYS A 84 0.87 -2.30 -16.50
N ARG A 85 -0.15 -2.06 -15.67
CA ARG A 85 -0.06 -1.96 -14.21
C ARG A 85 -1.07 -2.86 -13.51
N VAL A 86 -0.82 -3.15 -12.22
CA VAL A 86 -1.72 -3.91 -11.36
C VAL A 86 -1.86 -3.22 -10.01
N PHE A 87 -3.08 -3.21 -9.49
CA PHE A 87 -3.35 -2.74 -8.13
C PHE A 87 -2.67 -3.63 -7.08
N ASN A 88 -1.86 -3.03 -6.20
CA ASN A 88 -1.04 -3.74 -5.22
C ASN A 88 -1.72 -3.81 -3.85
N ASN A 89 -2.43 -4.92 -3.62
CA ASN A 89 -3.10 -5.20 -2.34
C ASN A 89 -2.16 -5.23 -1.12
N LYS A 90 -0.84 -5.39 -1.29
CA LYS A 90 0.10 -5.39 -0.15
C LYS A 90 0.21 -4.01 0.52
N LYS A 91 -0.20 -2.94 -0.15
CA LYS A 91 -0.21 -1.57 0.39
C LYS A 91 -1.45 -1.26 1.25
N LEU A 92 -2.49 -2.12 1.20
CA LEU A 92 -3.78 -1.88 1.86
C LEU A 92 -3.66 -1.56 3.38
N PRO A 93 -2.86 -2.28 4.20
CA PRO A 93 -2.79 -1.96 5.62
C PRO A 93 -2.28 -0.53 5.89
N GLU A 94 -1.32 -0.08 5.09
CA GLU A 94 -0.77 1.27 5.22
C GLU A 94 -1.74 2.33 4.67
N MET A 95 -2.45 2.01 3.59
CA MET A 95 -3.52 2.88 3.09
C MET A 95 -4.62 3.08 4.13
N GLN A 96 -5.02 2.01 4.83
CA GLN A 96 -6.00 2.08 5.93
C GLN A 96 -5.46 2.94 7.07
N ARG A 97 -4.21 2.70 7.52
CA ARG A 97 -3.58 3.49 8.59
C ARG A 97 -3.50 4.99 8.26
N ILE A 98 -3.17 5.35 7.03
CA ILE A 98 -3.11 6.75 6.58
C ILE A 98 -4.50 7.38 6.55
N SER A 99 -5.54 6.60 6.22
CA SER A 99 -6.92 7.10 6.10
C SER A 99 -7.52 7.62 7.41
N GLU A 100 -6.89 7.30 8.54
CA GLU A 100 -7.28 7.76 9.88
C GLU A 100 -6.70 9.13 10.25
N TRP A 101 -5.83 9.70 9.41
CA TRP A 101 -5.23 11.01 9.68
C TRP A 101 -6.16 12.16 9.34
N ASP A 102 -6.05 13.25 10.10
CA ASP A 102 -6.56 14.56 9.73
C ASP A 102 -5.45 15.35 9.03
N CYS A 103 -5.70 15.77 7.80
CA CYS A 103 -4.81 16.63 7.01
C CYS A 103 -5.57 17.85 6.47
N HIS A 104 -6.68 18.26 7.09
CA HIS A 104 -7.45 19.40 6.64
C HIS A 104 -6.59 20.67 6.54
N GLY A 105 -6.65 21.34 5.39
CA GLY A 105 -5.86 22.53 5.11
C GLY A 105 -4.41 22.27 4.68
N GLU A 106 -3.90 21.04 4.83
CA GLU A 106 -2.52 20.70 4.47
C GLU A 106 -2.31 20.58 2.96
N THR A 107 -1.14 21.00 2.51
CA THR A 107 -0.56 20.63 1.21
C THR A 107 0.40 19.47 1.41
N VAL A 108 0.10 18.33 0.76
CA VAL A 108 0.92 17.11 0.87
C VAL A 108 1.65 16.85 -0.43
N ILE A 109 2.93 16.48 -0.37
CA ILE A 109 3.68 15.98 -1.53
C ILE A 109 3.82 14.47 -1.42
N ASP A 110 3.36 13.75 -2.43
CA ASP A 110 3.63 12.32 -2.62
C ASP A 110 4.74 12.18 -3.69
N MET A 111 5.97 11.91 -3.24
CA MET A 111 7.14 11.86 -4.13
C MET A 111 7.19 10.59 -5.00
N TYR A 112 6.29 9.63 -4.77
CA TYR A 112 6.22 8.34 -5.46
C TYR A 112 4.76 7.89 -5.60
N ALA A 113 4.00 8.67 -6.36
CA ALA A 113 2.54 8.54 -6.38
C ALA A 113 2.05 7.20 -6.95
N GLY A 114 2.69 6.68 -8.00
CA GLY A 114 2.26 5.45 -8.68
C GLY A 114 0.80 5.55 -9.11
N LEU A 115 -0.04 4.56 -8.74
CA LEU A 115 -1.49 4.61 -8.98
C LEU A 115 -2.26 5.54 -8.02
N GLY A 116 -1.56 6.33 -7.21
CA GLY A 116 -2.14 7.27 -6.27
C GLY A 116 -2.62 6.62 -4.98
N TYR A 117 -2.04 5.48 -4.58
CA TYR A 117 -2.45 4.73 -3.39
C TYR A 117 -2.55 5.61 -2.15
N TYR A 118 -1.57 6.51 -1.93
CA TYR A 118 -1.52 7.38 -0.77
C TYR A 118 -2.09 8.76 -1.08
N SER A 119 -1.76 9.31 -2.26
CA SER A 119 -2.36 10.55 -2.78
C SER A 119 -3.88 10.60 -2.65
N LEU A 120 -4.59 9.53 -3.01
CA LEU A 120 -6.06 9.49 -2.92
C LEU A 120 -6.54 9.35 -1.48
N ARG A 121 -5.80 8.68 -0.58
CA ARG A 121 -6.15 8.66 0.85
C ARG A 121 -6.06 10.06 1.45
N PHE A 122 -5.01 10.80 1.14
CA PHE A 122 -4.88 12.19 1.60
C PHE A 122 -6.04 13.07 1.10
N LEU A 123 -6.44 12.94 -0.17
CA LEU A 123 -7.49 13.77 -0.76
C LEU A 123 -8.91 13.39 -0.31
N VAL A 124 -9.22 12.10 -0.23
CA VAL A 124 -10.58 11.60 -0.02
C VAL A 124 -10.86 11.30 1.45
N CYS A 125 -9.91 10.69 2.17
CA CYS A 125 -10.09 10.30 3.57
C CYS A 125 -9.60 11.38 4.53
N CYS A 126 -8.40 11.91 4.32
CA CYS A 126 -7.75 12.82 5.27
C CYS A 126 -8.14 14.30 5.09
N GLY A 127 -8.86 14.64 4.01
CA GLY A 127 -9.32 16.01 3.77
C GLY A 127 -8.23 17.01 3.39
N ALA A 128 -7.09 16.54 2.86
CA ALA A 128 -6.00 17.40 2.39
C ALA A 128 -6.51 18.48 1.41
N LYS A 129 -6.02 19.71 1.59
CA LYS A 129 -6.36 20.84 0.71
C LYS A 129 -5.88 20.58 -0.70
N GLN A 130 -4.65 20.09 -0.83
CA GLN A 130 -4.02 19.80 -2.11
C GLN A 130 -2.99 18.69 -1.95
N VAL A 131 -2.86 17.86 -2.99
CA VAL A 131 -1.78 16.88 -3.11
C VAL A 131 -0.97 17.16 -4.37
N VAL A 132 0.36 17.18 -4.24
CA VAL A 132 1.30 17.15 -5.38
C VAL A 132 1.80 15.72 -5.52
N ALA A 133 1.33 15.02 -6.55
CA ALA A 133 1.70 13.65 -6.88
C ALA A 133 2.81 13.65 -7.93
N ILE A 134 3.94 13.02 -7.62
CA ILE A 134 5.09 12.93 -8.52
C ILE A 134 5.26 11.48 -8.94
N ASP A 135 5.33 11.26 -10.24
CA ASP A 135 5.73 9.99 -10.83
C ASP A 135 6.49 10.26 -12.13
N TRP A 136 7.43 9.41 -12.49
CA TRP A 136 8.23 9.57 -13.71
C TRP A 136 7.64 8.89 -14.95
N SER A 137 6.59 8.07 -14.76
CA SER A 137 6.01 7.25 -15.81
C SER A 137 4.77 7.93 -16.39
N ASP A 138 4.73 8.02 -17.72
CA ASP A 138 3.63 8.61 -18.48
C ASP A 138 2.30 7.89 -18.21
N ASP A 139 2.34 6.54 -18.17
CA ASP A 139 1.17 5.70 -17.95
C ASP A 139 0.65 5.79 -16.51
N MET A 140 1.53 6.01 -15.52
CA MET A 140 1.13 6.31 -14.15
C MET A 140 0.53 7.71 -14.04
N CYS A 141 1.11 8.72 -14.68
CA CYS A 141 0.57 10.08 -14.68
C CYS A 141 -0.84 10.12 -15.30
N GLU A 142 -1.07 9.38 -16.38
CA GLU A 142 -2.40 9.24 -16.98
C GLU A 142 -3.36 8.47 -16.08
N ALA A 143 -2.91 7.39 -15.44
CA ALA A 143 -3.72 6.65 -14.47
C ALA A 143 -4.11 7.52 -13.26
N LEU A 144 -3.20 8.34 -12.74
CA LEU A 144 -3.45 9.31 -11.68
C LEU A 144 -4.52 10.32 -12.07
N ARG A 145 -4.41 10.88 -13.29
CA ARG A 145 -5.40 11.85 -13.79
C ARG A 145 -6.80 11.24 -13.83
N ARG A 146 -6.94 10.07 -14.46
CA ARG A 146 -8.24 9.36 -14.54
C ARG A 146 -8.77 8.93 -13.18
N THR A 147 -7.87 8.51 -12.28
CA THR A 147 -8.21 8.18 -10.90
C THR A 147 -8.74 9.42 -10.18
N ALA A 148 -8.10 10.57 -10.31
CA ALA A 148 -8.55 11.80 -9.69
C ALA A 148 -9.91 12.27 -10.24
N GLU A 149 -10.13 12.15 -11.56
CA GLU A 149 -11.42 12.40 -12.20
C GLU A 149 -12.52 11.48 -11.65
N ALA A 150 -12.25 10.17 -11.59
CA ALA A 150 -13.21 9.19 -11.12
C ALA A 150 -13.65 9.40 -9.66
N ASN A 151 -12.82 10.07 -8.86
CA ASN A 151 -13.09 10.41 -7.46
C ASN A 151 -13.50 11.88 -7.25
N ASN A 152 -13.62 12.69 -8.30
CA ASN A 152 -13.93 14.12 -8.22
C ASN A 152 -12.94 14.92 -7.35
N VAL A 153 -11.64 14.66 -7.50
CA VAL A 153 -10.56 15.35 -6.76
C VAL A 153 -9.48 15.92 -7.67
N LEU A 154 -9.71 15.96 -8.99
CA LEU A 154 -8.73 16.45 -9.97
C LEU A 154 -8.33 17.91 -9.70
N ASP A 155 -9.24 18.75 -9.21
CA ASP A 155 -9.00 20.14 -8.85
C ASP A 155 -8.04 20.32 -7.65
N ARG A 156 -7.89 19.28 -6.83
CA ARG A 156 -7.00 19.26 -5.66
C ARG A 156 -5.74 18.41 -5.88
N LEU A 157 -5.57 17.79 -7.05
CA LEU A 157 -4.40 16.97 -7.38
C LEU A 157 -3.54 17.67 -8.45
N ILE A 158 -2.29 17.98 -8.10
CA ILE A 158 -1.27 18.41 -9.06
C ILE A 158 -0.41 17.19 -9.41
N ILE A 159 -0.34 16.85 -10.69
CA ILE A 159 0.50 15.73 -11.18
C ILE A 159 1.75 16.32 -11.82
N ILE A 160 2.92 15.91 -11.35
CA ILE A 160 4.21 16.32 -11.91
C ILE A 160 4.92 15.08 -12.46
N GLU A 161 5.15 15.07 -13.76
CA GLU A 161 5.93 14.02 -14.41
C GLU A 161 7.43 14.29 -14.25
N GLY A 162 8.17 13.33 -13.65
CA GLY A 162 9.63 13.35 -13.64
C GLY A 162 10.30 12.74 -12.41
N ASP A 163 11.62 12.80 -12.37
CA ASP A 163 12.44 12.36 -11.23
C ASP A 163 12.18 13.27 -10.02
N SER A 164 11.63 12.68 -8.94
CA SER A 164 11.24 13.41 -7.74
C SER A 164 12.40 14.18 -7.09
N ARG A 165 13.67 13.80 -7.28
CA ARG A 165 14.82 14.59 -6.78
C ARG A 165 14.92 15.96 -7.43
N ARG A 166 14.44 16.06 -8.67
CA ARG A 166 14.62 17.22 -9.54
C ARG A 166 13.37 18.09 -9.61
N VAL A 167 12.19 17.47 -9.61
CA VAL A 167 10.92 18.16 -9.89
C VAL A 167 10.10 18.49 -8.64
N THR A 168 10.50 17.98 -7.47
CA THR A 168 9.79 18.29 -6.22
C THR A 168 9.88 19.79 -5.90
N PRO A 169 8.75 20.49 -5.74
CA PRO A 169 8.74 21.90 -5.37
C PRO A 169 9.28 22.11 -3.96
N CYS A 170 9.97 23.24 -3.75
CA CYS A 170 10.55 23.61 -2.45
C CYS A 170 9.61 24.53 -1.66
N PHE A 171 9.60 24.41 -0.33
CA PHE A 171 8.92 25.32 0.58
C PHE A 171 7.39 25.43 0.45
N VAL A 172 6.72 24.35 0.01
CA VAL A 172 5.26 24.36 -0.21
C VAL A 172 4.49 23.38 0.67
N ALA A 173 5.14 22.34 1.19
CA ALA A 173 4.47 21.21 1.81
C ALA A 173 4.36 21.35 3.33
N ASP A 174 3.19 21.03 3.87
CA ASP A 174 3.02 20.73 5.30
C ASP A 174 3.51 19.31 5.62
N ARG A 175 3.46 18.43 4.60
CA ARG A 175 3.77 17.01 4.72
C ARG A 175 4.39 16.47 3.43
N VAL A 176 5.40 15.63 3.55
CA VAL A 176 5.98 14.90 2.41
C VAL A 176 5.96 13.40 2.69
N PHE A 177 5.48 12.64 1.71
CA PHE A 177 5.35 11.20 1.75
C PHE A 177 6.36 10.54 0.79
N LEU A 178 7.19 9.66 1.32
CA LEU A 178 8.25 8.95 0.60
C LEU A 178 7.93 7.44 0.58
N GLY A 179 7.09 7.04 -0.37
CA GLY A 179 6.58 5.66 -0.51
C GLY A 179 7.48 4.67 -1.28
N LEU A 180 8.77 4.96 -1.47
CA LEU A 180 9.71 4.14 -2.23
C LEU A 180 10.45 3.11 -1.34
N VAL A 181 10.43 1.86 -1.79
CA VAL A 181 11.07 0.69 -1.16
C VAL A 181 12.03 0.06 -2.17
N PRO A 182 13.25 -0.39 -1.79
CA PRO A 182 13.71 -0.66 -0.43
C PRO A 182 14.18 0.54 0.39
N SER A 183 14.58 1.64 -0.24
CA SER A 183 15.01 2.85 0.47
C SER A 183 14.77 4.11 -0.34
N CYS A 184 14.45 5.19 0.37
CA CYS A 184 14.30 6.53 -0.18
C CYS A 184 15.36 7.52 0.34
N ARG A 185 16.45 7.05 0.97
CA ARG A 185 17.50 7.89 1.59
C ARG A 185 18.07 8.99 0.68
N ALA A 186 18.27 8.68 -0.59
CA ALA A 186 18.77 9.63 -1.58
C ALA A 186 17.85 10.85 -1.80
N HIS A 187 16.62 10.81 -1.27
CA HIS A 187 15.57 11.81 -1.49
C HIS A 187 15.28 12.62 -0.24
N TRP A 188 15.87 12.28 0.92
CA TRP A 188 15.58 12.96 2.19
C TRP A 188 15.89 14.45 2.13
N LEU A 189 17.01 14.84 1.51
CA LEU A 189 17.34 16.26 1.36
C LEU A 189 16.29 17.01 0.54
N THR A 190 15.82 16.41 -0.56
CA THR A 190 14.76 16.98 -1.39
C THR A 190 13.44 17.06 -0.62
N ALA A 191 13.09 16.02 0.13
CA ALA A 191 11.89 16.00 0.97
C ALA A 191 11.93 17.07 2.07
N CYS A 192 13.07 17.26 2.73
CA CYS A 192 13.25 18.34 3.71
C CYS A 192 13.09 19.72 3.06
N LYS A 193 13.64 19.93 1.86
CA LYS A 193 13.51 21.21 1.13
C LYS A 193 12.09 21.47 0.63
N ALA A 194 11.29 20.43 0.44
CA ALA A 194 9.89 20.53 0.06
C ALA A 194 9.01 21.13 1.15
N LEU A 195 9.36 20.88 2.41
CA LEU A 195 8.61 21.41 3.55
C LEU A 195 8.68 22.93 3.61
N LYS A 196 7.58 23.54 4.07
CA LYS A 196 7.51 24.98 4.32
C LYS A 196 8.61 25.42 5.31
N PRO A 197 8.99 26.72 5.30
CA PRO A 197 10.04 27.24 6.18
C PRO A 197 9.77 27.02 7.67
N GLU A 198 8.50 26.95 8.07
CA GLU A 198 8.07 26.70 9.44
C GLU A 198 8.19 25.22 9.85
N GLY A 199 8.51 24.34 8.90
CA GLY A 199 8.65 22.90 9.09
C GLY A 199 7.43 22.11 8.62
N GLY A 200 7.32 20.87 9.10
CA GLY A 200 6.25 19.94 8.75
C GLY A 200 6.65 18.50 9.01
N MET A 201 5.94 17.55 8.38
CA MET A 201 6.12 16.12 8.65
C MET A 201 6.63 15.32 7.45
N LEU A 202 7.67 14.51 7.66
CA LEU A 202 8.17 13.54 6.68
C LEU A 202 7.70 12.13 7.05
N HIS A 203 7.11 11.43 6.08
CA HIS A 203 6.75 10.02 6.20
C HIS A 203 7.68 9.19 5.33
N ILE A 204 8.53 8.39 5.96
CA ILE A 204 9.60 7.64 5.31
C ILE A 204 9.26 6.16 5.33
N HIS A 205 9.17 5.54 4.15
CA HIS A 205 9.16 4.08 4.02
C HIS A 205 10.57 3.56 3.73
N GLU A 206 10.99 2.57 4.51
CA GLU A 206 12.30 1.94 4.37
C GLU A 206 12.25 0.48 4.81
N VAL A 207 12.96 -0.38 4.09
CA VAL A 207 13.23 -1.76 4.52
C VAL A 207 14.49 -1.76 5.35
N LEU A 208 14.36 -2.24 6.59
CA LEU A 208 15.46 -2.35 7.55
C LEU A 208 15.80 -3.82 7.79
N ASP A 209 17.08 -4.16 7.67
CA ASP A 209 17.59 -5.43 8.18
C ASP A 209 17.71 -5.36 9.71
N VAL A 210 16.87 -6.13 10.39
CA VAL A 210 16.83 -6.22 11.85
C VAL A 210 17.65 -7.40 12.40
N SER A 211 18.22 -8.23 11.53
CA SER A 211 18.99 -9.43 11.92
C SER A 211 20.35 -9.09 12.56
N SER A 212 20.86 -7.88 12.31
CA SER A 212 22.15 -7.39 12.82
C SER A 212 22.05 -6.66 14.18
N ARG A 213 20.88 -6.59 14.82
CA ARG A 213 20.71 -5.95 16.13
C ARG A 213 20.67 -6.97 17.27
N HIS A 214 21.66 -6.90 18.15
CA HIS A 214 21.58 -7.43 19.51
C HIS A 214 20.49 -6.63 20.25
N ILE A 215 19.22 -7.02 20.11
CA ILE A 215 18.13 -6.44 20.91
C ILE A 215 18.36 -6.97 22.33
N PRO A 216 18.67 -6.13 23.34
CA PRO A 216 18.69 -6.58 24.71
C PRO A 216 17.30 -7.11 25.01
N ARG A 217 17.19 -8.42 25.22
CA ARG A 217 15.92 -9.01 25.65
C ARG A 217 15.52 -8.29 26.92
N LYS A 218 14.28 -7.75 26.98
CA LYS A 218 13.70 -7.30 28.25
C LYS A 218 13.97 -8.41 29.28
N PRO A 219 14.51 -8.10 30.47
CA PRO A 219 14.67 -9.11 31.50
C PRO A 219 13.31 -9.76 31.71
N LYS A 220 13.28 -11.10 31.65
CA LYS A 220 12.06 -11.84 31.99
C LYS A 220 11.63 -11.38 33.37
N PRO A 221 10.33 -11.14 33.62
CA PRO A 221 9.86 -10.90 34.98
C PRO A 221 10.35 -12.07 35.84
N GLU A 222 11.06 -11.73 36.91
CA GLU A 222 11.56 -12.69 37.88
C GLU A 222 10.38 -13.55 38.32
N LYS A 223 10.54 -14.88 38.29
CA LYS A 223 9.53 -15.77 38.84
C LYS A 223 9.33 -15.35 40.30
N ALA A 224 8.09 -14.98 40.66
CA ALA A 224 7.74 -14.68 42.03
C ALA A 224 8.28 -15.80 42.93
N LEU A 225 9.07 -15.42 43.94
CA LEU A 225 9.57 -16.32 44.96
C LEU A 225 8.40 -17.16 45.51
N PRO A 226 8.58 -18.48 45.72
CA PRO A 226 7.56 -19.29 46.38
C PRO A 226 7.27 -18.66 47.74
N LYS A 227 5.99 -18.43 48.03
CA LYS A 227 5.55 -17.96 49.35
C LYS A 227 6.09 -18.94 50.40
N LEU A 228 6.86 -18.43 51.36
CA LEU A 228 7.24 -19.19 52.55
C LEU A 228 5.96 -19.71 53.21
N GLN A 229 5.90 -21.03 53.42
CA GLN A 229 4.89 -21.62 54.28
C GLN A 229 5.12 -21.09 55.70
N SER A 230 4.09 -20.46 56.28
CA SER A 230 4.04 -20.11 57.69
C SER A 230 4.23 -21.38 58.51
N VAL A 231 5.30 -21.43 59.29
CA VAL A 231 5.47 -22.44 60.33
C VAL A 231 4.39 -22.18 61.38
N GLU A 232 3.52 -23.16 61.58
CA GLU A 232 2.54 -23.17 62.65
C GLU A 232 3.29 -23.18 63.99
N GLU A 233 3.07 -22.17 64.82
CA GLU A 233 3.54 -22.14 66.21
C GLU A 233 2.67 -23.08 67.05
N GLU A 234 3.15 -24.31 67.27
CA GLU A 234 2.61 -25.17 68.32
C GLU A 234 3.22 -24.81 69.69
N ASN A 235 2.35 -24.22 70.52
CA ASN A 235 2.21 -24.38 71.97
C ASN A 235 3.40 -24.11 72.92
N SER A 236 3.28 -22.99 73.64
CA SER A 236 2.98 -22.94 75.08
C SER A 236 3.42 -24.16 75.93
N SER A 237 4.44 -23.97 76.77
CA SER A 237 4.33 -23.81 78.25
C SER A 237 5.52 -24.39 79.02
N LYS A 238 6.07 -23.56 79.92
CA LYS A 238 6.52 -23.81 81.32
C LYS A 238 7.66 -22.85 81.66
N GLU A 239 7.32 -21.77 82.36
CA GLU A 239 7.49 -21.62 83.83
C GLU A 239 8.92 -21.25 84.22
N ASN A 240 9.09 -20.02 84.73
CA ASN A 240 9.75 -19.78 86.01
C ASN A 240 9.47 -18.36 86.51
N LYS A 241 8.68 -18.27 87.59
CA LYS A 241 8.62 -17.11 88.49
C LYS A 241 9.87 -17.12 89.40
N PRO A 242 10.35 -15.95 89.82
CA PRO A 242 10.90 -15.79 91.16
C PRO A 242 9.93 -14.99 92.05
N ALA A 243 9.95 -15.33 93.33
CA ALA A 243 9.09 -14.84 94.40
C ALA A 243 9.52 -13.47 94.94
N LEU A 244 8.53 -12.63 95.28
CA LEU A 244 8.31 -11.99 96.59
C LEU A 244 6.97 -11.25 96.58
#